data_AF-A0A7V3N9C3-F1
#
_entry.id   AF-A0A7V3N9C3-F1
#
_cell.length_a   1.000
_cell.length_b   1.000
_cell.length_c   1.000
_cell.angle_alpha   90.00
_cell.angle_beta   90.00
_cell.angle_gamma   90.00
#
_symmetry.space_group_name_H-M   'P 1'
#
loop_
_entity.id
_entity.type
_entity.pdbx_description
1 polymer ?
#
loop_
_entity_poly.entity_id
_entity_poly.type
_entity_poly.pdbx_seq_one_letter_code
_entity_poly.pdbx_strand_id
1 'polypeptide(L)'
;MGRIPPIWRIIPTVLVWALLWTAGAATSHPAEPAPAATAPPERAEVVALVGQLDSDRYEIRQKAAERLRQLAADPQAGRTLAGEVSRILVAPDTSFEVRRALETLLPVLPAPLDLPPPEVAHAEIDGLVAQLESADFGQRTSARQRLEWLAGNPRLAGLVLLRAKERLNRPELSLDGRKWVEAVYKEARRAWLASDPKLWTLPTPTQVQVAEWIEQLAQPPPPGTGVASRAQWERAFRELQDALAWDDQVPRIRQALELKLGRPGLSPQAAERLRRLLDLCRPAMVAECWGRISPQTPTRLVGTQWLVVGVPSLGLGAERPSHFDRIDDQVAHCVSGQNLSPGDYPVGVAFPHPKQPGYLFHLVNLTSPRRLMAYGYLCERPMGARLAELSQRTFRWMLARRQPLSAGELNMMRLLDRTELSRFAGAFLEMVEDQPIPEAERARLPDAAWPAALGEETSPGRGRTGFPSRHGTLCEILAQEGTPEAVPGLLRAIQTERLLPPRPSAPYRLDALAVLAIAARNPSSDSDAWLAALLTRTDALVLGLQEPPEVGATAGAMLLRRHGQVPSEFGLQPAEDPYLSAVGVAGYHAVSAEGLARLQQWWTARKERPDGP
;
A
#
# COMPACT_ATOMS: atom_id res chain seq x y z
N MET A 1 -23.99 42.88 -29.55
CA MET A 1 -25.26 43.09 -28.83
C MET A 1 -25.89 41.71 -28.63
N GLY A 2 -26.18 41.15 -27.46
CA GLY A 2 -25.95 41.48 -26.06
C GLY A 2 -25.90 40.15 -25.29
N ARG A 3 -24.92 40.00 -24.38
CA ARG A 3 -25.06 39.95 -22.90
C ARG A 3 -24.99 38.53 -22.33
N ILE A 4 -23.80 38.26 -21.78
CA ILE A 4 -23.40 37.16 -20.90
C ILE A 4 -23.92 37.44 -19.49
N PRO A 5 -24.47 36.46 -18.74
CA PRO A 5 -24.67 36.58 -17.30
C PRO A 5 -23.48 35.99 -16.49
N PRO A 6 -23.26 36.45 -15.26
CA PRO A 6 -21.99 36.31 -14.56
C PRO A 6 -21.87 35.05 -13.70
N ILE A 7 -20.62 34.57 -13.63
CA ILE A 7 -20.04 33.70 -12.60
C ILE A 7 -20.17 34.40 -11.23
N TRP A 8 -20.47 33.66 -10.17
CA TRP A 8 -19.95 33.77 -8.77
C TRP A 8 -20.94 33.13 -7.76
N ARG A 9 -20.37 32.33 -6.84
CA ARG A 9 -20.92 31.77 -5.57
C ARG A 9 -21.60 30.38 -5.61
N ILE A 10 -20.79 29.34 -5.45
CA ILE A 10 -21.13 28.19 -4.59
C ILE A 10 -19.96 27.99 -3.62
N ILE A 11 -20.21 28.32 -2.35
CA ILE A 11 -19.35 28.10 -1.18
C ILE A 11 -19.81 26.78 -0.55
N PRO A 12 -18.95 25.78 -0.26
CA PRO A 12 -19.33 24.67 0.60
C PRO A 12 -19.15 25.07 2.07
N THR A 13 -20.27 25.00 2.79
CA THR A 13 -20.44 25.27 4.22
C THR A 13 -19.64 24.29 5.07
N VAL A 14 -18.66 24.84 5.80
CA VAL A 14 -18.01 24.24 6.97
C VAL A 14 -18.61 24.94 8.19
N LEU A 15 -19.33 24.25 9.08
CA LEU A 15 -19.51 24.63 10.50
C LEU A 15 -20.24 23.46 11.21
N VAL A 16 -19.58 22.72 12.10
CA VAL A 16 -19.41 22.98 13.55
C VAL A 16 -20.34 22.08 14.36
N TRP A 17 -19.73 21.15 15.09
CA TRP A 17 -20.27 20.56 16.31
C TRP A 17 -19.34 20.96 17.45
N ALA A 18 -19.58 22.14 17.99
CA ALA A 18 -19.05 22.61 19.25
C ALA A 18 -20.09 23.56 19.83
N LEU A 19 -20.81 23.10 20.86
CA LEU A 19 -21.41 23.90 21.94
C LEU A 19 -22.30 22.99 22.78
N LEU A 20 -21.87 22.73 24.01
CA LEU A 20 -22.70 22.82 25.21
C LEU A 20 -21.76 22.85 26.42
N TRP A 21 -21.23 24.05 26.66
CA TRP A 21 -20.70 24.48 27.95
C TRP A 21 -21.42 25.79 28.27
N THR A 22 -22.29 25.77 29.27
CA THR A 22 -22.62 26.97 30.05
C THR A 22 -22.89 26.61 31.51
N ALA A 23 -22.01 27.14 32.35
CA ALA A 23 -22.26 27.78 33.63
C ALA A 23 -23.05 27.02 34.71
N GLY A 24 -22.30 26.51 35.69
CA GLY A 24 -22.73 26.45 37.09
C GLY A 24 -21.59 26.98 37.97
N ALA A 25 -21.69 28.22 38.41
CA ALA A 25 -20.84 28.76 39.47
C ALA A 25 -21.46 28.36 40.81
N ALA A 26 -20.81 27.45 41.56
CA ALA A 26 -21.06 27.24 42.98
C ALA A 26 -19.85 26.58 43.65
N THR A 27 -19.23 27.32 44.58
CA THR A 27 -18.42 26.89 45.73
C THR A 27 -17.25 25.92 45.49
N SER A 28 -16.04 26.46 45.60
CA SER A 28 -14.78 25.74 45.79
C SER A 28 -14.81 24.87 47.05
N HIS A 29 -14.85 23.54 46.86
CA HIS A 29 -14.34 22.57 47.82
C HIS A 29 -13.09 21.90 47.22
N PRO A 30 -12.05 21.60 48.01
CA PRO A 30 -10.89 20.85 47.53
C PRO A 30 -11.34 19.43 47.18
N ALA A 31 -11.38 19.11 45.88
CA ALA A 31 -11.67 17.77 45.41
C ALA A 31 -10.47 16.85 45.70
N GLU A 32 -10.74 15.75 46.40
CA GLU A 32 -9.87 14.59 46.50
C GLU A 32 -9.37 14.13 45.11
N PRO A 33 -8.13 13.62 44.99
CA PRO A 33 -7.64 13.10 43.74
C PRO A 33 -8.48 11.89 43.30
N ALA A 34 -9.09 12.01 42.11
CA ALA A 34 -9.81 10.90 41.48
C ALA A 34 -8.86 9.70 41.27
N PRO A 35 -9.31 8.46 41.50
CA PRO A 35 -8.50 7.27 41.26
C PRO A 35 -8.20 7.13 39.76
N ALA A 36 -6.96 6.76 39.44
CA ALA A 36 -6.49 6.53 38.09
C ALA A 36 -7.41 5.54 37.34
N ALA A 37 -7.90 5.95 36.17
CA ALA A 37 -8.66 5.08 35.28
C ALA A 37 -7.82 3.84 34.93
N THR A 38 -8.31 2.67 35.31
CA THR A 38 -7.69 1.38 35.00
C THR A 38 -7.71 1.13 33.50
N ALA A 39 -6.55 0.77 32.93
CA ALA A 39 -6.42 0.42 31.53
C ALA A 39 -7.30 -0.80 31.17
N PRO A 40 -7.71 -0.99 29.90
CA PRO A 40 -8.40 -2.19 29.45
C PRO A 40 -7.64 -3.47 29.84
N PRO A 41 -8.32 -4.59 30.14
CA PRO A 41 -7.69 -5.80 30.68
C PRO A 41 -6.59 -6.36 29.77
N GLU A 42 -6.77 -6.30 28.45
CA GLU A 42 -5.77 -6.73 27.46
C GLU A 42 -4.49 -5.88 27.51
N ARG A 43 -4.62 -4.56 27.74
CA ARG A 43 -3.47 -3.65 27.85
C ARG A 43 -2.66 -3.93 29.11
N ALA A 44 -3.34 -4.23 30.21
CA ALA A 44 -2.68 -4.61 31.46
C ALA A 44 -1.91 -5.93 31.31
N GLU A 45 -2.46 -6.91 30.58
CA GLU A 45 -1.76 -8.16 30.26
C GLU A 45 -0.48 -7.90 29.45
N VAL A 46 -0.55 -7.08 28.39
CA VAL A 46 0.62 -6.75 27.57
C VAL A 46 1.71 -6.06 28.39
N VAL A 47 1.37 -5.05 29.19
CA VAL A 47 2.35 -4.34 30.04
C VAL A 47 3.00 -5.31 31.04
N ALA A 48 2.24 -6.20 31.65
CA ALA A 48 2.77 -7.20 32.57
C ALA A 48 3.71 -8.20 31.87
N LEU A 49 3.34 -8.69 30.68
CA LEU A 49 4.19 -9.58 29.88
C LEU A 49 5.48 -8.89 29.45
N VAL A 50 5.42 -7.61 29.07
CA VAL A 50 6.62 -6.85 28.73
C VAL A 50 7.53 -6.66 29.94
N GLY A 51 6.99 -6.36 31.12
CA GLY A 51 7.78 -6.32 32.35
C GLY A 51 8.46 -7.65 32.67
N GLN A 52 7.81 -8.78 32.34
CA GLN A 52 8.39 -10.12 32.50
C GLN A 52 9.53 -10.41 31.51
N LEU A 53 9.60 -9.73 30.37
CA LEU A 53 10.73 -9.85 29.45
C LEU A 53 12.05 -9.33 30.05
N ASP A 54 11.98 -8.46 31.06
CA ASP A 54 13.15 -7.92 31.77
C ASP A 54 13.53 -8.73 33.03
N SER A 55 12.83 -9.84 33.29
CA SER A 55 13.12 -10.69 34.45
C SER A 55 14.50 -11.35 34.34
N ASP A 56 15.25 -11.44 35.44
CA ASP A 56 16.51 -12.21 35.50
C ASP A 56 16.33 -13.70 35.20
N ARG A 57 15.12 -14.23 35.38
CA ARG A 57 14.81 -15.65 35.18
C ARG A 57 14.48 -15.96 33.71
N TYR A 58 15.32 -16.78 33.08
CA TYR A 58 15.15 -17.19 31.68
C TYR A 58 13.77 -17.82 31.38
N GLU A 59 13.25 -18.64 32.29
CA GLU A 59 11.94 -19.30 32.12
C GLU A 59 10.78 -18.30 32.04
N ILE A 60 10.86 -17.20 32.80
CA ILE A 60 9.83 -16.16 32.83
C ILE A 60 9.87 -15.38 31.51
N ARG A 61 11.06 -15.01 31.03
CA ARG A 61 11.23 -14.34 29.74
C ARG A 61 10.71 -15.18 28.57
N GLN A 62 11.03 -16.48 28.56
CA GLN A 62 10.57 -17.41 27.53
C GLN A 62 9.03 -17.51 27.49
N LYS A 63 8.39 -17.68 28.66
CA LYS A 63 6.92 -17.74 28.76
C LYS A 63 6.26 -16.45 28.32
N ALA A 64 6.81 -15.31 28.72
CA ALA A 64 6.30 -14.00 28.31
C ALA A 64 6.41 -13.79 26.79
N ALA A 65 7.57 -14.11 26.20
CA ALA A 65 7.78 -13.99 24.76
C ALA A 65 6.83 -14.90 23.96
N GLU A 66 6.62 -16.14 24.40
CA GLU A 66 5.69 -17.06 23.74
C GLU A 66 4.24 -16.56 23.82
N ARG A 67 3.82 -16.07 24.99
CA ARG A 67 2.48 -15.49 25.15
C ARG A 67 2.29 -14.26 24.26
N LEU A 68 3.29 -13.40 24.12
CA LEU A 68 3.25 -12.26 23.21
C LEU A 68 3.14 -12.68 21.73
N ARG A 69 3.80 -13.78 21.31
CA ARG A 69 3.63 -14.34 19.95
C ARG A 69 2.22 -14.84 19.71
N GLN A 70 1.60 -15.48 20.70
CA GLN A 70 0.21 -15.93 20.60
C GLN A 70 -0.75 -14.76 20.44
N LEU A 71 -0.55 -13.69 21.23
CA LEU A 71 -1.34 -12.45 21.09
C LEU A 71 -1.14 -11.79 19.73
N ALA A 72 0.07 -11.85 19.15
CA ALA A 72 0.34 -11.31 17.82
C ALA A 72 -0.39 -12.07 16.69
N ALA A 73 -0.70 -13.36 16.87
CA ALA A 73 -1.45 -14.16 15.90
C ALA A 73 -2.96 -13.90 15.94
N ASP A 74 -3.47 -13.28 17.00
CA ASP A 74 -4.87 -12.88 17.13
C ASP A 74 -5.10 -11.51 16.45
N PRO A 75 -6.08 -11.36 15.54
CA PRO A 75 -6.31 -10.11 14.82
C PRO A 75 -6.68 -8.90 15.69
N GLN A 76 -7.38 -9.10 16.81
CA GLN A 76 -7.80 -8.03 17.72
C GLN A 76 -6.71 -7.75 18.75
N ALA A 77 -6.21 -8.79 19.43
CA ALA A 77 -5.17 -8.63 20.44
C ALA A 77 -3.84 -8.18 19.80
N GLY A 78 -3.57 -8.60 18.56
CA GLY A 78 -2.41 -8.17 17.77
C GLY A 78 -2.41 -6.66 17.48
N ARG A 79 -3.58 -6.02 17.32
CA ARG A 79 -3.67 -4.56 17.17
C ARG A 79 -3.36 -3.83 18.46
N THR A 80 -3.93 -4.30 19.58
CA THR A 80 -3.63 -3.76 20.91
C THR A 80 -2.13 -3.90 21.21
N LEU A 81 -1.58 -5.09 20.95
CA LEU A 81 -0.16 -5.38 21.11
C LEU A 81 0.72 -4.49 20.21
N ALA A 82 0.36 -4.27 18.95
CA ALA A 82 1.10 -3.39 18.05
C ALA A 82 1.23 -1.96 18.57
N GLY A 83 0.14 -1.40 19.12
CA GLY A 83 0.14 -0.07 19.74
C GLY A 83 1.06 0.00 20.96
N GLU A 84 0.95 -0.96 21.87
CA GLU A 84 1.78 -1.01 23.08
C GLU A 84 3.27 -1.25 22.78
N VAL A 85 3.59 -2.20 21.89
CA VAL A 85 4.97 -2.47 21.45
C VAL A 85 5.60 -1.23 20.84
N SER A 86 4.87 -0.52 19.99
CA SER A 86 5.36 0.72 19.37
C SER A 86 5.64 1.79 20.42
N ARG A 87 4.78 1.92 21.43
CA ARG A 87 5.01 2.88 22.53
C ARG A 87 6.24 2.52 23.36
N ILE A 88 6.44 1.23 23.66
CA ILE A 88 7.54 0.74 24.50
C ILE A 88 8.87 0.84 23.78
N LEU A 89 8.95 0.46 22.49
CA LEU A 89 10.20 0.57 21.72
C LEU A 89 10.71 2.02 21.61
N VAL A 90 9.78 2.96 21.66
CA VAL A 90 10.03 4.39 21.58
C VAL A 90 10.36 5.03 22.95
N ALA A 91 10.15 4.30 24.06
CA ALA A 91 10.48 4.78 25.40
C ALA A 91 12.01 4.74 25.65
N PRO A 92 12.57 5.79 26.29
CA PRO A 92 14.02 5.95 26.44
C PRO A 92 14.66 4.94 27.41
N ASP A 93 13.87 4.40 28.34
CA ASP A 93 14.27 3.51 29.43
C ASP A 93 14.08 2.02 29.13
N THR A 94 13.60 1.67 27.93
CA THR A 94 13.41 0.27 27.52
C THR A 94 14.74 -0.46 27.41
N SER A 95 14.90 -1.54 28.19
CA SER A 95 16.11 -2.35 28.21
C SER A 95 16.40 -3.02 26.86
N PHE A 96 17.68 -3.34 26.62
CA PHE A 96 18.11 -3.99 25.38
C PHE A 96 17.43 -5.35 25.16
N GLU A 97 17.25 -6.15 26.21
CA GLU A 97 16.64 -7.49 26.11
C GLU A 97 15.15 -7.41 25.78
N VAL A 98 14.41 -6.49 26.44
CA VAL A 98 13.01 -6.22 26.12
C VAL A 98 12.88 -5.76 24.68
N ARG A 99 13.72 -4.80 24.25
CA ARG A 99 13.74 -4.28 22.88
C ARG A 99 13.97 -5.38 21.86
N ARG A 100 15.01 -6.20 22.05
CA ARG A 100 15.36 -7.29 21.14
C ARG A 100 14.21 -8.29 21.03
N ALA A 101 13.57 -8.64 22.14
CA ALA A 101 12.43 -9.55 22.12
C ALA A 101 11.24 -8.95 21.35
N LEU A 102 10.90 -7.68 21.60
CA LEU A 102 9.80 -6.99 20.92
C LEU A 102 10.05 -6.75 19.43
N GLU A 103 11.30 -6.48 19.02
CA GLU A 103 11.68 -6.32 17.61
C GLU A 103 11.45 -7.60 16.80
N THR A 104 11.53 -8.79 17.43
CA THR A 104 11.18 -10.05 16.74
C THR A 104 9.68 -10.19 16.43
N LEU A 105 8.83 -9.43 17.11
CA LEU A 105 7.38 -9.44 16.90
C LEU A 105 6.94 -8.43 15.84
N LEU A 106 7.70 -7.37 15.60
CA LEU A 106 7.35 -6.33 14.62
C LEU A 106 6.96 -6.86 13.23
N PRO A 107 7.63 -7.87 12.63
CA PRO A 107 7.28 -8.35 11.30
C PRO A 107 5.89 -9.02 11.20
N VAL A 108 5.36 -9.50 12.33
CA VAL A 108 4.07 -10.23 12.38
C VAL A 108 2.93 -9.38 12.94
N LEU A 109 3.23 -8.23 13.55
CA LEU A 109 2.24 -7.33 14.09
C LEU A 109 1.60 -6.47 12.99
N PRO A 110 0.30 -6.14 13.10
CA PRO A 110 -0.33 -5.14 12.24
C PRO A 110 0.34 -3.78 12.45
N ALA A 111 0.36 -2.93 11.41
CA ALA A 111 0.93 -1.58 11.52
C ALA A 111 0.26 -0.80 12.68
N PRO A 112 1.04 -0.15 13.56
CA PRO A 112 0.48 0.56 14.71
C PRO A 112 -0.38 1.73 14.26
N LEU A 113 -1.51 1.93 14.94
CA LEU A 113 -2.43 3.04 14.71
C LEU A 113 -1.97 4.35 15.40
N ASP A 114 -1.02 4.27 16.34
CA ASP A 114 -0.57 5.41 17.13
C ASP A 114 0.22 6.40 16.26
N LEU A 115 -0.52 7.37 15.73
CA LEU A 115 0.04 8.50 15.01
C LEU A 115 0.90 9.34 15.98
N PRO A 116 2.04 9.86 15.52
CA PRO A 116 2.80 10.86 16.27
C PRO A 116 1.92 12.05 16.69
N PRO A 117 2.19 12.67 17.86
CA PRO A 117 1.43 13.81 18.33
C PRO A 117 1.47 14.97 17.32
N PRO A 118 0.46 15.86 17.35
CA PRO A 118 0.42 16.99 16.43
C PRO A 118 1.57 17.98 16.66
N GLU A 119 2.02 18.11 17.91
CA GLU A 119 3.07 19.03 18.35
C GLU A 119 3.95 18.38 19.42
N VAL A 120 5.22 18.79 19.45
CA VAL A 120 6.23 18.35 20.42
C VAL A 120 7.10 19.55 20.76
N ALA A 121 7.54 19.65 22.02
CA ALA A 121 8.46 20.70 22.43
C ALA A 121 9.78 20.59 21.68
N HIS A 122 10.31 21.71 21.18
CA HIS A 122 11.60 21.73 20.46
C HIS A 122 12.73 21.12 21.32
N ALA A 123 12.70 21.36 22.63
CA ALA A 123 13.65 20.81 23.58
C ALA A 123 13.63 19.26 23.64
N GLU A 124 12.49 18.61 23.41
CA GLU A 124 12.42 17.14 23.33
C GLU A 124 13.18 16.64 22.10
N ILE A 125 12.94 17.25 20.93
CA ILE A 125 13.65 16.88 19.69
C ILE A 125 15.16 17.14 19.84
N ASP A 126 15.54 18.28 20.43
CA ASP A 126 16.95 18.63 20.68
C ASP A 126 17.61 17.59 21.61
N GLY A 127 16.92 17.18 22.67
CA GLY A 127 17.37 16.13 23.58
C GLY A 127 17.54 14.77 22.89
N LEU A 128 16.59 14.37 22.05
CA LEU A 128 16.67 13.13 21.28
C LEU A 128 17.82 13.15 20.26
N VAL A 129 18.04 14.26 19.56
CA VAL A 129 19.17 14.40 18.63
C VAL A 129 20.51 14.32 19.36
N ALA A 130 20.61 14.87 20.58
CA ALA A 130 21.80 14.73 21.41
C ALA A 130 22.03 13.27 21.87
N GLN A 131 20.95 12.53 22.18
CA GLN A 131 21.03 11.13 22.60
C GLN A 131 21.56 10.18 21.50
N LEU A 132 21.54 10.60 20.23
CA LEU A 132 22.14 9.83 19.12
C LEU A 132 23.67 9.66 19.25
N GLU A 133 24.31 10.42 20.14
CA GLU A 133 25.74 10.31 20.48
C GLU A 133 25.99 9.73 21.86
N SER A 134 24.95 9.20 22.53
CA SER A 134 25.13 8.53 23.81
C SER A 134 26.11 7.37 23.69
N ALA A 135 26.92 7.16 24.72
CA ALA A 135 27.76 5.98 24.83
C ALA A 135 26.89 4.70 24.93
N ASP A 136 25.66 4.83 25.43
CA ASP A 136 24.69 3.75 25.54
C ASP A 136 24.02 3.46 24.19
N PHE A 137 24.14 2.21 23.72
CA PHE A 137 23.55 1.77 22.46
C PHE A 137 22.01 1.74 22.49
N GLY A 138 21.42 1.40 23.64
CA GLY A 138 19.97 1.40 23.85
C GLY A 138 19.41 2.79 23.67
N GLN A 139 19.98 3.79 24.36
CA GLN A 139 19.57 5.19 24.25
C GLN A 139 19.67 5.73 22.82
N ARG A 140 20.75 5.42 22.09
CA ARG A 140 20.88 5.81 20.67
C ARG A 140 19.77 5.21 19.81
N THR A 141 19.45 3.95 20.04
CA THR A 141 18.42 3.23 19.29
C THR A 141 17.02 3.75 19.63
N SER A 142 16.71 3.98 20.92
CA SER A 142 15.45 4.60 21.37
C SER A 142 15.26 5.98 20.75
N ALA A 143 16.31 6.82 20.83
CA ALA A 143 16.27 8.18 20.31
C ALA A 143 16.02 8.20 18.80
N ARG A 144 16.71 7.32 18.06
CA ARG A 144 16.50 7.16 16.62
C ARG A 144 15.07 6.74 16.31
N GLN A 145 14.56 5.68 16.93
CA GLN A 145 13.20 5.17 16.68
C GLN A 145 12.14 6.22 17.04
N ARG A 146 12.33 6.97 18.13
CA ARG A 146 11.47 8.09 18.50
C ARG A 146 11.48 9.17 17.43
N LEU A 147 12.66 9.59 16.95
CA LEU A 147 12.77 10.61 15.91
C LEU A 147 12.17 10.16 14.57
N GLU A 148 12.34 8.89 14.19
CA GLU A 148 11.72 8.30 13.00
C GLU A 148 10.18 8.26 13.13
N TRP A 149 9.66 7.88 14.31
CA TRP A 149 8.23 7.90 14.59
C TRP A 149 7.66 9.33 14.56
N LEU A 150 8.34 10.30 15.19
CA LEU A 150 7.95 11.71 15.13
C LEU A 150 7.96 12.24 13.69
N ALA A 151 8.96 11.86 12.88
CA ALA A 151 9.02 12.21 11.46
C ALA A 151 7.87 11.62 10.63
N GLY A 152 7.14 10.63 11.15
CA GLY A 152 5.88 10.19 10.56
C GLY A 152 4.80 11.28 10.47
N ASN A 153 4.90 12.35 11.29
CA ASN A 153 4.06 13.55 11.16
C ASN A 153 4.75 14.56 10.23
N PRO A 154 4.15 14.98 9.10
CA PRO A 154 4.70 16.02 8.23
C PRO A 154 5.17 17.30 8.92
N ARG A 155 4.45 17.76 9.94
CA ARG A 155 4.80 18.98 10.68
C ARG A 155 6.07 18.81 11.51
N LEU A 156 6.25 17.63 12.10
CA LEU A 156 7.42 17.31 12.92
C LEU A 156 8.59 16.83 12.06
N ALA A 157 8.35 16.20 10.91
CA ALA A 157 9.39 15.78 9.97
C ALA A 157 10.32 16.95 9.59
N GLY A 158 9.74 18.13 9.31
CA GLY A 158 10.51 19.34 9.07
C GLY A 158 11.38 19.73 10.26
N LEU A 159 10.81 19.76 11.47
CA LEU A 159 11.57 20.10 12.68
C LEU A 159 12.70 19.11 12.97
N VAL A 160 12.43 17.81 12.88
CA VAL A 160 13.44 16.75 13.04
C VAL A 160 14.54 16.91 11.99
N LEU A 161 14.17 17.16 10.73
CA LEU A 161 15.10 17.43 9.63
C LEU A 161 16.02 18.62 9.96
N LEU A 162 15.45 19.74 10.41
CA LEU A 162 16.22 20.94 10.76
C LEU A 162 17.23 20.65 11.88
N ARG A 163 16.81 19.98 12.96
CA ARG A 163 17.70 19.65 14.08
C ARG A 163 18.79 18.66 13.70
N ALA A 164 18.47 17.65 12.90
CA ALA A 164 19.45 16.72 12.37
C ALA A 164 20.48 17.44 11.46
N LYS A 165 20.02 18.37 10.61
CA LYS A 165 20.89 19.21 9.77
C LYS A 165 21.82 20.09 10.61
N GLU A 166 21.28 20.80 11.60
CA GLU A 166 22.05 21.62 12.53
C GLU A 166 23.13 20.80 13.22
N ARG A 167 22.82 19.58 13.66
CA ARG A 167 23.80 18.69 14.29
C ARG A 167 24.87 18.19 13.32
N LEU A 168 24.49 17.77 12.11
CA LEU A 168 25.43 17.34 11.05
C LEU A 168 26.41 18.43 10.64
N ASN A 169 26.03 19.70 10.81
CA ASN A 169 26.87 20.85 10.49
C ASN A 169 27.87 21.21 11.59
N ARG A 170 27.78 20.61 12.79
CA ARG A 170 28.73 20.85 13.88
C ARG A 170 30.03 20.06 13.66
N PRO A 171 31.22 20.70 13.73
CA PRO A 171 32.49 20.04 13.46
C PRO A 171 32.83 18.95 14.48
N GLU A 172 32.32 19.09 15.70
CA GLU A 172 32.58 18.21 16.85
C GLU A 172 31.88 16.85 16.79
N LEU A 173 31.00 16.64 15.80
CA LEU A 173 30.27 15.38 15.64
C LEU A 173 31.22 14.26 15.18
N SER A 174 31.34 13.23 16.03
CA SER A 174 32.18 12.06 15.77
C SER A 174 31.75 11.32 14.51
N LEU A 175 32.64 10.52 13.90
CA LEU A 175 32.31 9.73 12.71
C LEU A 175 31.16 8.73 12.96
N ASP A 176 31.09 8.15 14.15
CA ASP A 176 30.00 7.25 14.53
C ASP A 176 28.69 8.03 14.75
N GLY A 177 28.75 9.15 15.48
CA GLY A 177 27.61 10.05 15.66
C GLY A 177 27.05 10.56 14.32
N ARG A 178 27.91 10.86 13.35
CA ARG A 178 27.50 11.24 11.98
C ARG A 178 26.63 10.18 11.33
N LYS A 179 26.95 8.89 11.46
CA LYS A 179 26.14 7.81 10.87
C LYS A 179 24.74 7.77 11.46
N TRP A 180 24.62 7.92 12.77
CA TRP A 180 23.32 7.93 13.47
C TRP A 180 22.47 9.15 13.08
N VAL A 181 23.06 10.34 13.09
CA VAL A 181 22.34 11.57 12.72
C VAL A 181 21.99 11.58 11.23
N GLU A 182 22.85 11.05 10.35
CA GLU A 182 22.59 10.98 8.91
C GLU A 182 21.43 10.03 8.59
N ALA A 183 21.28 8.92 9.34
CA ALA A 183 20.14 8.02 9.20
C ALA A 183 18.82 8.74 9.52
N VAL A 184 18.77 9.46 10.65
CA VAL A 184 17.59 10.27 11.04
C VAL A 184 17.32 11.38 10.03
N TYR A 185 18.37 12.08 9.57
CA TYR A 185 18.25 13.11 8.52
C TYR A 185 17.61 12.54 7.25
N LYS A 186 18.06 11.37 6.77
CA LYS A 186 17.52 10.75 5.55
C LYS A 186 16.05 10.41 5.69
N GLU A 187 15.66 9.80 6.82
CA GLU A 187 14.26 9.42 7.02
C GLU A 187 13.35 10.63 7.23
N ALA A 188 13.79 11.63 8.02
CA ALA A 188 13.04 12.87 8.19
C ALA A 188 12.91 13.65 6.88
N ARG A 189 13.97 13.70 6.07
CA ARG A 189 13.96 14.33 4.74
C ARG A 189 13.01 13.61 3.79
N ARG A 190 13.01 12.28 3.80
CA ARG A 190 12.09 11.46 3.02
C ARG A 190 10.64 11.78 3.38
N ALA A 191 10.29 11.74 4.66
CA ALA A 191 8.95 12.04 5.14
C ALA A 191 8.52 13.47 4.79
N TRP A 192 9.43 14.44 4.97
CA TRP A 192 9.21 15.83 4.61
C TRP A 192 8.94 16.01 3.11
N LEU A 193 9.79 15.48 2.22
CA LEU A 193 9.62 15.60 0.76
C LEU A 193 8.34 14.95 0.25
N ALA A 194 7.93 13.82 0.84
CA ALA A 194 6.73 13.07 0.47
C ALA A 194 5.43 13.72 0.99
N SER A 195 5.52 14.66 1.92
CA SER A 195 4.35 15.31 2.53
C SER A 195 3.79 16.48 1.71
N ASP A 196 2.63 16.99 2.13
CA ASP A 196 2.04 18.21 1.54
C ASP A 196 2.83 19.46 1.99
N PRO A 197 3.39 20.24 1.05
CA PRO A 197 4.12 21.47 1.36
C PRO A 197 3.33 22.49 2.18
N LYS A 198 1.99 22.46 2.13
CA LYS A 198 1.14 23.33 2.96
C LYS A 198 1.27 23.08 4.46
N LEU A 199 1.79 21.91 4.85
CA LEU A 199 2.00 21.54 6.24
C LEU A 199 3.40 21.90 6.75
N TRP A 200 4.27 22.44 5.90
CA TRP A 200 5.65 22.73 6.26
C TRP A 200 5.76 23.99 7.10
N THR A 201 6.57 23.91 8.16
CA THR A 201 6.84 25.00 9.10
C THR A 201 8.30 25.47 9.05
N LEU A 202 9.07 24.93 8.11
CA LEU A 202 10.49 25.25 7.95
C LEU A 202 10.70 26.66 7.38
N PRO A 203 11.73 27.39 7.84
CA PRO A 203 12.05 28.69 7.29
C PRO A 203 12.53 28.59 5.84
N THR A 204 11.99 29.44 4.98
CA THR A 204 12.43 29.56 3.59
C THR A 204 13.81 30.23 3.50
N PRO A 205 14.75 29.70 2.69
CA PRO A 205 16.08 30.30 2.58
C PRO A 205 16.05 31.68 1.91
N THR A 206 16.82 32.61 2.47
CA THR A 206 16.98 33.96 1.93
C THR A 206 17.78 33.97 0.63
N GLN A 207 17.68 35.05 -0.15
CA GLN A 207 18.46 35.20 -1.39
C GLN A 207 19.97 35.19 -1.13
N VAL A 208 20.40 35.78 -0.01
CA VAL A 208 21.80 35.83 0.41
C VAL A 208 22.33 34.42 0.67
N GLN A 209 21.59 33.61 1.44
CA GLN A 209 21.97 32.22 1.73
C GLN A 209 22.09 31.38 0.45
N VAL A 210 21.11 31.49 -0.46
CA VAL A 210 21.15 30.76 -1.75
C VAL A 210 22.39 31.17 -2.56
N ALA A 211 22.70 32.47 -2.65
CA ALA A 211 23.87 32.95 -3.36
C ALA A 211 25.18 32.44 -2.73
N GLU A 212 25.28 32.47 -1.40
CA GLU A 212 26.43 31.95 -0.66
C GLU A 212 26.66 30.45 -0.94
N TRP A 213 25.62 29.63 -0.93
CA TRP A 213 25.76 28.20 -1.23
C TRP A 213 26.19 27.93 -2.68
N ILE A 214 25.67 28.71 -3.64
CA ILE A 214 26.09 28.61 -5.04
C ILE A 214 27.57 28.99 -5.20
N GLU A 215 28.01 30.06 -4.53
CA GLU A 215 29.41 30.47 -4.52
C GLU A 215 30.31 29.41 -3.87
N GLN A 216 29.89 28.80 -2.76
CA GLN A 216 30.64 27.71 -2.11
C GLN A 216 30.82 26.50 -3.04
N LEU A 217 29.80 26.12 -3.82
CA LEU A 217 29.91 25.03 -4.80
C LEU A 217 30.76 25.40 -6.02
N ALA A 218 30.84 26.68 -6.36
CA ALA A 218 31.62 27.19 -7.47
C ALA A 218 33.14 27.24 -7.17
N GLN A 219 33.53 27.29 -5.90
CA GLN A 219 34.93 27.36 -5.50
C GLN A 219 35.69 26.03 -5.74
N PRO A 220 36.94 26.09 -6.22
CA PRO A 220 37.82 24.92 -6.28
C PRO A 220 38.23 24.47 -4.87
N PRO A 221 38.61 23.20 -4.66
CA PRO A 221 39.11 22.76 -3.36
C PRO A 221 40.41 23.52 -3.05
N PRO A 222 40.56 24.11 -1.84
CA PRO A 222 41.85 24.60 -1.39
C PRO A 222 42.87 23.44 -1.34
N PRO A 223 44.12 23.65 -1.79
CA PRO A 223 45.15 22.62 -1.74
C PRO A 223 45.38 22.14 -0.30
N GLY A 224 45.41 20.83 -0.08
CA GLY A 224 45.69 20.22 1.24
C GLY A 224 44.49 20.06 2.20
N THR A 225 43.26 20.43 1.82
CA THR A 225 42.08 20.46 2.72
C THR A 225 40.97 19.47 2.33
N GLY A 226 41.35 18.32 1.75
CA GLY A 226 40.42 17.43 1.04
C GLY A 226 39.15 17.02 1.82
N VAL A 227 39.22 16.85 3.14
CA VAL A 227 38.08 16.42 3.96
C VAL A 227 37.16 17.59 4.35
N ALA A 228 37.71 18.71 4.83
CA ALA A 228 36.92 19.86 5.30
C ALA A 228 36.19 20.56 4.15
N SER A 229 36.89 20.75 3.03
CA SER A 229 36.33 21.40 1.83
C SER A 229 35.24 20.54 1.18
N ARG A 230 35.38 19.21 1.25
CA ARG A 230 34.34 18.29 0.81
C ARG A 230 33.08 18.38 1.70
N ALA A 231 33.25 18.45 3.02
CA ALA A 231 32.13 18.61 3.95
C ALA A 231 31.37 19.93 3.73
N GLN A 232 32.08 21.01 3.42
CA GLN A 232 31.47 22.30 3.07
C GLN A 232 30.63 22.22 1.80
N TRP A 233 31.13 21.56 0.75
CA TRP A 233 30.36 21.37 -0.48
C TRP A 233 29.16 20.45 -0.29
N GLU A 234 29.31 19.35 0.44
CA GLU A 234 28.21 18.43 0.76
C GLU A 234 27.13 19.14 1.57
N ARG A 235 27.50 20.09 2.44
CA ARG A 235 26.56 20.99 3.10
C ARG A 235 25.86 21.91 2.09
N ALA A 236 26.60 22.72 1.33
CA ALA A 236 26.01 23.67 0.38
C ALA A 236 25.10 22.98 -0.65
N PHE A 237 25.50 21.80 -1.13
CA PHE A 237 24.69 20.99 -2.03
C PHE A 237 23.38 20.53 -1.39
N ARG A 238 23.42 19.99 -0.16
CA ARG A 238 22.21 19.59 0.57
C ARG A 238 21.28 20.78 0.84
N GLU A 239 21.83 21.92 1.26
CA GLU A 239 21.03 23.12 1.51
C GLU A 239 20.33 23.62 0.23
N LEU A 240 21.02 23.60 -0.91
CA LEU A 240 20.40 23.96 -2.20
C LEU A 240 19.37 22.93 -2.68
N GLN A 241 19.60 21.63 -2.44
CA GLN A 241 18.59 20.61 -2.71
C GLN A 241 17.32 20.84 -1.88
N ASP A 242 17.47 21.12 -0.59
CA ASP A 242 16.32 21.39 0.29
C ASP A 242 15.64 22.72 -0.08
N ALA A 243 16.41 23.74 -0.50
CA ALA A 243 15.85 24.97 -1.03
C ALA A 243 15.03 24.74 -2.31
N LEU A 244 15.50 23.87 -3.20
CA LEU A 244 14.79 23.47 -4.42
C LEU A 244 13.53 22.62 -4.16
N ALA A 245 13.37 22.07 -2.97
CA ALA A 245 12.14 21.35 -2.60
C ALA A 245 10.94 22.31 -2.41
N TRP A 246 11.19 23.60 -2.23
CA TRP A 246 10.16 24.64 -2.21
C TRP A 246 9.86 25.08 -3.64
N ASP A 247 8.70 24.68 -4.17
CA ASP A 247 8.35 24.88 -5.58
C ASP A 247 8.37 26.37 -6.01
N ASP A 248 8.06 27.30 -5.09
CA ASP A 248 8.11 28.75 -5.29
C ASP A 248 9.55 29.31 -5.41
N GLN A 249 10.54 28.60 -4.86
CA GLN A 249 11.94 28.99 -4.90
C GLN A 249 12.65 28.56 -6.19
N VAL A 250 12.08 27.57 -6.90
CA VAL A 250 12.69 26.94 -8.08
C VAL A 250 13.06 27.95 -9.17
N PRO A 251 12.18 28.88 -9.61
CA PRO A 251 12.53 29.83 -10.67
C PRO A 251 13.74 30.69 -10.31
N ARG A 252 13.80 31.17 -9.06
CA ARG A 252 14.89 32.02 -8.56
C ARG A 252 16.22 31.27 -8.48
N ILE A 253 16.21 30.08 -7.90
CA ILE A 253 17.43 29.26 -7.76
C ILE A 253 17.94 28.83 -9.13
N ARG A 254 17.03 28.38 -10.01
CA ARG A 254 17.37 28.01 -11.39
C ARG A 254 18.07 29.16 -12.12
N GLN A 255 17.51 30.36 -12.09
CA GLN A 255 18.11 31.53 -12.72
C GLN A 255 19.52 31.83 -12.15
N ALA A 256 19.69 31.72 -10.83
CA ALA A 256 20.99 31.95 -10.19
C ALA A 256 22.04 30.89 -10.62
N LEU A 257 21.63 29.62 -10.74
CA LEU A 257 22.49 28.54 -11.24
C LEU A 257 22.89 28.75 -12.70
N GLU A 258 21.93 29.09 -13.57
CA GLU A 258 22.17 29.38 -14.99
C GLU A 258 23.12 30.57 -15.16
N LEU A 259 22.90 31.66 -14.41
CA LEU A 259 23.79 32.83 -14.41
C LEU A 259 25.20 32.48 -13.96
N LYS A 260 25.36 31.63 -12.93
CA LYS A 260 26.68 31.21 -12.46
C LYS A 260 27.39 30.34 -13.49
N LEU A 261 26.69 29.37 -14.07
CA LEU A 261 27.21 28.47 -15.11
C LEU A 261 27.60 29.20 -16.40
N GLY A 262 26.95 30.33 -16.72
CA GLY A 262 27.30 31.16 -17.86
C GLY A 262 28.55 32.03 -17.67
N ARG A 263 29.10 32.13 -16.45
CA ARG A 263 30.31 32.92 -16.18
C ARG A 263 31.58 32.15 -16.55
N PRO A 264 32.58 32.81 -17.17
CA PRO A 264 33.89 32.21 -17.38
C PRO A 264 34.64 31.99 -16.05
N GLY A 265 35.55 31.01 -16.01
CA GLY A 265 36.41 30.76 -14.85
C GLY A 265 35.94 29.68 -13.88
N LEU A 266 34.83 28.98 -14.17
CA LEU A 266 34.42 27.78 -13.43
C LEU A 266 35.32 26.60 -13.81
N SER A 267 35.79 25.85 -12.81
CA SER A 267 36.43 24.57 -13.05
C SER A 267 35.41 23.54 -13.58
N PRO A 268 35.82 22.51 -14.35
CA PRO A 268 34.90 21.47 -14.83
C PRO A 268 34.13 20.77 -13.70
N GLN A 269 34.79 20.53 -12.56
CA GLN A 269 34.15 19.92 -11.38
C GLN A 269 33.10 20.84 -10.75
N ALA A 270 33.39 22.15 -10.66
CA ALA A 270 32.42 23.12 -10.16
C ALA A 270 31.20 23.23 -11.09
N ALA A 271 31.43 23.30 -12.40
CA ALA A 271 30.37 23.31 -13.40
C ALA A 271 29.49 22.04 -13.30
N GLU A 272 30.10 20.87 -13.14
CA GLU A 272 29.36 19.61 -12.97
C GLU A 272 28.47 19.61 -11.73
N ARG A 273 28.99 20.06 -10.58
CA ARG A 273 28.20 20.16 -9.34
C ARG A 273 26.98 21.08 -9.49
N LEU A 274 27.15 22.22 -10.15
CA LEU A 274 26.05 23.16 -10.40
C LEU A 274 25.04 22.61 -11.43
N ARG A 275 25.51 21.93 -12.49
CA ARG A 275 24.63 21.27 -13.47
C ARG A 275 23.77 20.19 -12.82
N ARG A 276 24.31 19.39 -11.91
CA ARG A 276 23.54 18.38 -11.16
C ARG A 276 22.35 18.99 -10.40
N LEU A 277 22.47 20.21 -9.89
CA LEU A 277 21.34 20.92 -9.25
C LEU A 277 20.37 21.49 -10.29
N LEU A 278 20.89 22.00 -11.40
CA LEU A 278 20.07 22.51 -12.50
C LEU A 278 19.24 21.41 -13.16
N ASP A 279 19.77 20.20 -13.27
CA ASP A 279 19.06 19.03 -13.81
C ASP A 279 17.84 18.64 -12.96
N LEU A 280 17.86 18.89 -11.65
CA LEU A 280 16.69 18.69 -10.78
C LEU A 280 15.53 19.64 -11.14
N CYS A 281 15.83 20.78 -11.78
CA CYS A 281 14.84 21.78 -12.19
C CYS A 281 14.18 21.46 -13.54
N ARG A 282 14.60 20.40 -14.21
CA ARG A 282 14.03 19.99 -15.50
C ARG A 282 12.76 19.18 -15.24
N PRO A 283 11.62 19.52 -15.87
CA PRO A 283 10.40 18.78 -15.66
C PRO A 283 10.59 17.35 -16.19
N ALA A 284 10.40 16.38 -15.31
CA ALA A 284 10.65 14.98 -15.61
C ALA A 284 9.42 14.11 -15.28
N MET A 285 9.46 12.89 -15.79
CA MET A 285 8.56 11.82 -15.39
C MET A 285 9.30 10.49 -15.45
N VAL A 286 8.74 9.49 -14.77
CA VAL A 286 9.18 8.11 -14.90
C VAL A 286 8.03 7.25 -15.38
N ALA A 287 8.29 6.43 -16.39
CA ALA A 287 7.43 5.31 -16.74
C ALA A 287 7.98 4.03 -16.06
N GLU A 288 7.26 3.53 -15.08
CA GLU A 288 7.55 2.25 -14.43
C GLU A 288 6.84 1.13 -15.18
N CYS A 289 7.55 0.05 -15.49
CA CYS A 289 6.99 -1.18 -16.05
C CYS A 289 7.03 -2.27 -14.97
N TRP A 290 5.86 -2.75 -14.57
CA TRP A 290 5.70 -3.82 -13.60
C TRP A 290 5.21 -5.07 -14.32
N GLY A 291 5.66 -6.24 -13.87
CA GLY A 291 5.23 -7.48 -14.50
C GLY A 291 5.54 -8.71 -13.68
N ARG A 292 5.00 -9.83 -14.17
CA ARG A 292 5.17 -11.16 -13.60
C ARG A 292 5.80 -12.08 -14.65
N ILE A 293 6.92 -12.72 -14.31
CA ILE A 293 7.66 -13.57 -15.27
C ILE A 293 7.03 -14.96 -15.39
N SER A 294 6.40 -15.44 -14.31
CA SER A 294 5.75 -16.73 -14.23
C SER A 294 4.61 -16.66 -13.19
N PRO A 295 3.50 -17.42 -13.33
CA PRO A 295 2.38 -17.39 -12.39
C PRO A 295 2.79 -17.52 -10.91
N GLN A 296 3.87 -18.24 -10.59
CA GLN A 296 4.35 -18.46 -9.22
C GLN A 296 5.25 -17.35 -8.67
N THR A 297 5.67 -16.39 -9.50
CA THR A 297 6.54 -15.28 -9.07
C THR A 297 5.69 -14.08 -8.68
N PRO A 298 6.06 -13.32 -7.62
CA PRO A 298 5.36 -12.08 -7.29
C PRO A 298 5.59 -11.04 -8.38
N THR A 299 4.59 -10.17 -8.60
CA THR A 299 4.76 -9.01 -9.47
C THR A 299 5.91 -8.14 -8.95
N ARG A 300 6.78 -7.71 -9.86
CA ARG A 300 7.91 -6.85 -9.54
C ARG A 300 8.09 -5.74 -10.57
N LEU A 301 8.81 -4.69 -10.19
CA LEU A 301 9.30 -3.68 -11.11
C LEU A 301 10.31 -4.32 -12.07
N VAL A 302 9.99 -4.35 -13.36
CA VAL A 302 10.82 -4.95 -14.41
C VAL A 302 11.75 -3.91 -15.04
N GLY A 303 11.28 -2.67 -15.15
CA GLY A 303 12.07 -1.60 -15.74
C GLY A 303 11.54 -0.22 -15.38
N THR A 304 12.43 0.77 -15.50
CA THR A 304 12.08 2.18 -15.37
C THR A 304 12.65 2.94 -16.55
N GLN A 305 11.85 3.83 -17.13
CA GLN A 305 12.31 4.76 -18.16
C GLN A 305 12.19 6.18 -17.63
N TRP A 306 13.32 6.86 -17.52
CA TRP A 306 13.39 8.27 -17.17
C TRP A 306 13.20 9.13 -18.42
N LEU A 307 12.29 10.09 -18.33
CA LEU A 307 11.91 10.95 -19.45
C LEU A 307 11.91 12.42 -18.99
N VAL A 308 12.45 13.28 -19.84
CA VAL A 308 12.32 14.73 -19.68
C VAL A 308 11.09 15.18 -20.47
N VAL A 309 10.17 15.87 -19.80
CA VAL A 309 8.92 16.33 -20.41
C VAL A 309 9.22 17.43 -21.42
N GLY A 310 8.62 17.33 -22.61
CA GLY A 310 8.87 18.21 -23.76
C GLY A 310 10.12 17.87 -24.57
N VAL A 311 10.82 16.77 -24.24
CA VAL A 311 12.03 16.34 -24.95
C VAL A 311 11.87 14.90 -25.43
N PRO A 312 11.86 14.63 -26.74
CA PRO A 312 11.86 13.26 -27.26
C PRO A 312 13.10 12.49 -26.77
N SER A 313 12.87 11.29 -26.23
CA SER A 313 13.94 10.43 -25.70
C SER A 313 13.94 9.08 -26.41
N LEU A 314 15.09 8.73 -27.00
CA LEU A 314 15.30 7.43 -27.65
C LEU A 314 16.05 6.51 -26.68
N GLY A 315 15.35 5.50 -26.16
CA GLY A 315 15.98 4.46 -25.33
C GLY A 315 16.91 3.57 -26.16
N LEU A 316 17.88 2.95 -25.50
CA LEU A 316 18.77 1.98 -26.14
C LEU A 316 17.93 0.83 -26.76
N GLY A 317 18.03 0.63 -28.06
CA GLY A 317 17.27 -0.39 -28.78
C GLY A 317 15.80 -0.04 -29.09
N ALA A 318 15.35 1.19 -28.80
CA ALA A 318 14.02 1.64 -29.20
C ALA A 318 14.00 2.01 -30.71
N GLU A 319 12.95 1.61 -31.42
CA GLU A 319 12.77 1.97 -32.83
C GLU A 319 12.27 3.40 -33.00
N ARG A 320 11.55 3.92 -32.00
CA ARG A 320 11.00 5.28 -31.99
C ARG A 320 11.18 5.96 -30.63
N PRO A 321 11.35 7.29 -30.62
CA PRO A 321 11.48 8.03 -29.37
C PRO A 321 10.15 8.05 -28.60
N SER A 322 10.25 7.92 -27.28
CA SER A 322 9.16 8.24 -26.36
C SER A 322 9.17 9.75 -26.09
N HIS A 323 8.04 10.41 -26.32
CA HIS A 323 7.86 11.83 -26.13
C HIS A 323 6.52 12.11 -25.43
N PHE A 324 6.63 12.75 -24.27
CA PHE A 324 5.51 13.34 -23.55
C PHE A 324 5.73 14.84 -23.48
N ASP A 325 4.79 15.64 -23.95
CA ASP A 325 4.89 17.09 -23.98
C ASP A 325 4.34 17.75 -22.70
N ARG A 326 3.40 17.09 -22.00
CA ARG A 326 2.84 17.54 -20.72
C ARG A 326 2.52 16.38 -19.77
N ILE A 327 2.55 16.68 -18.48
CA ILE A 327 2.13 15.79 -17.40
C ILE A 327 1.66 16.61 -16.18
N ASP A 328 0.58 16.16 -15.56
CA ASP A 328 0.11 16.64 -14.26
C ASP A 328 -0.17 15.44 -13.31
N ASP A 329 -0.90 15.65 -12.21
CA ASP A 329 -1.18 14.61 -11.22
C ASP A 329 -2.21 13.58 -11.64
N GLN A 330 -2.89 13.81 -12.76
CA GLN A 330 -3.97 12.97 -13.25
C GLN A 330 -3.64 12.39 -14.62
N VAL A 331 -3.00 13.17 -15.49
CA VAL A 331 -2.85 12.84 -16.91
C VAL A 331 -1.45 13.17 -17.41
N ALA A 332 -0.90 12.28 -18.24
CA ALA A 332 0.27 12.51 -19.08
C ALA A 332 -0.14 12.40 -20.55
N HIS A 333 0.28 13.34 -21.39
CA HIS A 333 0.00 13.30 -22.82
C HIS A 333 1.20 12.72 -23.58
N CYS A 334 1.00 11.56 -24.20
CA CYS A 334 1.97 10.90 -25.05
C CYS A 334 1.79 11.41 -26.49
N VAL A 335 2.83 12.03 -27.05
CA VAL A 335 2.86 12.47 -28.46
C VAL A 335 3.36 11.34 -29.35
N SER A 336 4.38 10.61 -28.88
CA SER A 336 4.92 9.43 -29.54
C SER A 336 5.49 8.45 -28.51
N GLY A 337 5.42 7.15 -28.78
CA GLY A 337 5.96 6.13 -27.88
C GLY A 337 6.32 4.84 -28.59
N GLN A 338 7.34 4.15 -28.08
CA GLN A 338 7.68 2.79 -28.52
C GLN A 338 6.56 1.80 -28.14
N ASN A 339 6.07 1.91 -26.90
CA ASN A 339 5.07 1.02 -26.33
C ASN A 339 3.68 1.66 -26.25
N LEU A 340 3.61 2.95 -25.95
CA LEU A 340 2.36 3.70 -25.82
C LEU A 340 2.01 4.38 -27.14
N SER A 341 0.74 4.28 -27.53
CA SER A 341 0.18 5.04 -28.64
C SER A 341 0.07 6.53 -28.26
N PRO A 342 -0.08 7.44 -29.23
CA PRO A 342 -0.39 8.82 -28.92
C PRO A 342 -1.73 8.94 -28.18
N GLY A 343 -1.81 9.78 -27.16
CA GLY A 343 -3.00 9.97 -26.35
C GLY A 343 -2.74 10.32 -24.88
N ASP A 344 -3.82 10.46 -24.12
CA ASP A 344 -3.78 10.76 -22.69
C ASP A 344 -3.76 9.48 -21.85
N TYR A 345 -2.85 9.42 -20.87
CA TYR A 345 -2.65 8.27 -19.98
C TYR A 345 -2.77 8.70 -18.51
N PRO A 346 -3.33 7.84 -17.64
CA PRO A 346 -3.49 8.19 -16.25
C PRO A 346 -2.15 8.18 -15.50
N VAL A 347 -2.00 9.09 -14.54
CA VAL A 347 -0.80 9.27 -13.70
C VAL A 347 -1.07 8.80 -12.28
N GLY A 348 -0.06 8.22 -11.62
CA GLY A 348 -0.15 7.79 -10.23
C GLY A 348 -0.98 6.52 -9.99
N VAL A 349 -1.50 5.92 -11.05
CA VAL A 349 -2.24 4.65 -11.05
C VAL A 349 -1.68 3.71 -12.12
N ALA A 350 -1.95 2.42 -11.98
CA ALA A 350 -1.57 1.41 -12.95
C ALA A 350 -2.57 1.37 -14.12
N PHE A 351 -2.06 1.11 -15.32
CA PHE A 351 -2.88 0.79 -16.49
C PHE A 351 -2.24 -0.32 -17.34
N PRO A 352 -3.04 -1.05 -18.13
CA PRO A 352 -2.56 -2.23 -18.84
C PRO A 352 -1.46 -1.89 -19.86
N HIS A 353 -0.45 -2.75 -19.99
CA HIS A 353 0.53 -2.62 -21.07
C HIS A 353 -0.14 -2.98 -22.42
N PRO A 354 -0.13 -2.09 -23.42
CA PRO A 354 -0.93 -2.25 -24.64
C PRO A 354 -0.51 -3.43 -25.52
N LYS A 355 0.73 -3.90 -25.39
CA LYS A 355 1.29 -5.00 -26.20
C LYS A 355 1.64 -6.27 -25.41
N GLN A 356 1.59 -6.24 -24.08
CA GLN A 356 2.16 -7.31 -23.24
C GLN A 356 1.26 -7.57 -22.03
N PRO A 357 0.39 -8.59 -22.07
CA PRO A 357 -0.63 -8.83 -21.04
C PRO A 357 -0.07 -9.11 -19.63
N GLY A 358 1.15 -9.64 -19.51
CA GLY A 358 1.80 -9.91 -18.22
C GLY A 358 2.42 -8.68 -17.56
N TYR A 359 2.16 -7.49 -18.11
CA TYR A 359 2.79 -6.24 -17.70
C TYR A 359 1.77 -5.10 -17.56
N LEU A 360 2.11 -4.16 -16.70
CA LEU A 360 1.40 -2.90 -16.54
C LEU A 360 2.37 -1.73 -16.54
N PHE A 361 1.86 -0.55 -16.86
CA PHE A 361 2.58 0.70 -16.72
C PHE A 361 2.05 1.50 -15.54
N HIS A 362 2.93 2.27 -14.92
CA HIS A 362 2.62 3.30 -13.94
C HIS A 362 3.46 4.53 -14.26
N LEU A 363 2.79 5.65 -14.57
CA LEU A 363 3.45 6.93 -14.84
C LEU A 363 3.54 7.74 -13.56
N VAL A 364 4.76 8.22 -13.26
CA VAL A 364 5.07 9.01 -12.08
C VAL A 364 5.42 10.44 -12.49
N ASN A 365 4.66 11.40 -11.99
CA ASN A 365 4.92 12.82 -12.22
C ASN A 365 6.06 13.33 -11.34
N LEU A 366 7.17 13.74 -11.97
CA LEU A 366 8.38 14.27 -11.32
C LEU A 366 8.71 15.69 -11.81
N THR A 367 7.71 16.49 -12.17
CA THR A 367 7.93 17.81 -12.80
C THR A 367 8.59 18.85 -11.88
N SER A 368 8.49 18.68 -10.57
CA SER A 368 9.16 19.52 -9.56
C SER A 368 10.44 18.85 -9.03
N PRO A 369 11.49 19.61 -8.65
CA PRO A 369 12.67 19.06 -7.98
C PRO A 369 12.32 18.25 -6.72
N ARG A 370 11.33 18.72 -5.94
CA ARG A 370 10.83 18.02 -4.75
C ARG A 370 10.45 16.58 -5.04
N ARG A 371 9.56 16.39 -6.03
CA ARG A 371 9.07 15.06 -6.43
C ARG A 371 10.17 14.18 -7.02
N LEU A 372 11.06 14.75 -7.82
CA LEU A 372 12.22 14.04 -8.36
C LEU A 372 13.10 13.49 -7.23
N MET A 373 13.39 14.31 -6.21
CA MET A 373 14.14 13.86 -5.03
C MET A 373 13.35 12.85 -4.19
N ALA A 374 12.05 13.06 -3.99
CA ALA A 374 11.18 12.14 -3.25
C ALA A 374 11.13 10.75 -3.91
N TYR A 375 11.15 10.69 -5.24
CA TYR A 375 11.16 9.44 -5.99
C TYR A 375 12.41 8.59 -5.73
N GLY A 376 13.56 9.21 -5.47
CA GLY A 376 14.77 8.50 -5.04
C GLY A 376 14.52 7.64 -3.80
N TYR A 377 13.85 8.21 -2.78
CA TYR A 377 13.45 7.47 -1.58
C TYR A 377 12.31 6.47 -1.82
N LEU A 378 11.41 6.78 -2.75
CA LEU A 378 10.36 5.83 -3.16
C LEU A 378 10.98 4.54 -3.69
N CYS A 379 12.07 4.63 -4.45
CA CYS A 379 12.79 3.48 -5.00
C CYS A 379 13.43 2.57 -3.94
N GLU A 380 13.73 3.09 -2.76
CA GLU A 380 14.31 2.33 -1.65
C GLU A 380 13.27 1.53 -0.85
N ARG A 381 11.97 1.80 -1.05
CA ARG A 381 10.89 1.12 -0.31
C ARG A 381 10.76 -0.36 -0.72
N PRO A 382 10.35 -1.24 0.21
CA PRO A 382 10.03 -2.63 -0.10
C PRO A 382 9.03 -2.72 -1.26
N MET A 383 9.36 -3.57 -2.24
CA MET A 383 8.61 -3.69 -3.50
C MET A 383 7.12 -4.02 -3.26
N GLY A 384 6.82 -4.94 -2.34
CA GLY A 384 5.44 -5.32 -2.01
C GLY A 384 4.62 -4.16 -1.45
N ALA A 385 5.22 -3.31 -0.61
CA ALA A 385 4.54 -2.13 -0.07
C ALA A 385 4.25 -1.08 -1.17
N ARG A 386 5.18 -0.89 -2.12
CA ARG A 386 4.96 -0.01 -3.28
C ARG A 386 3.82 -0.53 -4.17
N LEU A 387 3.79 -1.84 -4.42
CA LEU A 387 2.75 -2.47 -5.23
C LEU A 387 1.37 -2.36 -4.55
N ALA A 388 1.29 -2.60 -3.24
CA ALA A 388 0.04 -2.46 -2.49
C ALA A 388 -0.50 -1.02 -2.55
N GLU A 389 0.35 -0.01 -2.35
CA GLU A 389 -0.04 1.41 -2.46
C GLU A 389 -0.47 1.80 -3.90
N LEU A 390 0.24 1.31 -4.92
CA LEU A 390 -0.15 1.49 -6.32
C LEU A 390 -1.50 0.82 -6.60
N SER A 391 -1.71 -0.39 -6.11
CA SER A 391 -2.95 -1.16 -6.28
C SER A 391 -4.12 -0.45 -5.63
N GLN A 392 -3.97 0.00 -4.38
CA GLN A 392 -4.99 0.77 -3.67
C GLN A 392 -5.40 2.03 -4.43
N ARG A 393 -4.44 2.83 -4.90
CA ARG A 393 -4.72 4.05 -5.69
C ARG A 393 -5.43 3.71 -7.00
N THR A 394 -4.98 2.67 -7.68
CA THR A 394 -5.57 2.19 -8.94
C THR A 394 -7.03 1.77 -8.76
N PHE A 395 -7.31 0.94 -7.75
CA PHE A 395 -8.67 0.47 -7.47
C PHE A 395 -9.60 1.60 -7.02
N ARG A 396 -9.13 2.55 -6.21
CA ARG A 396 -9.92 3.75 -5.85
C ARG A 396 -10.27 4.57 -7.09
N TRP A 397 -9.31 4.77 -7.99
CA TRP A 397 -9.54 5.47 -9.25
C TRP A 397 -10.55 4.73 -10.14
N MET A 398 -10.44 3.40 -10.25
CA MET A 398 -11.41 2.58 -10.99
C MET A 398 -12.83 2.66 -10.40
N LEU A 399 -12.97 2.58 -9.08
CA LEU A 399 -14.27 2.75 -8.41
C LEU A 399 -14.85 4.14 -8.65
N ALA A 400 -14.03 5.19 -8.55
CA ALA A 400 -14.46 6.57 -8.76
C ALA A 400 -15.02 6.81 -10.17
N ARG A 401 -14.49 6.11 -11.19
CA ARG A 401 -14.98 6.19 -12.58
C ARG A 401 -16.36 5.59 -12.78
N ARG A 402 -16.78 4.62 -11.95
CA ARG A 402 -18.05 3.88 -12.08
C ARG A 402 -18.30 3.33 -13.49
N GLN A 403 -17.24 2.89 -14.16
CA GLN A 403 -17.30 2.35 -15.51
C GLN A 403 -17.02 0.84 -15.49
N PRO A 404 -17.59 0.08 -16.44
CA PRO A 404 -17.19 -1.30 -16.67
C PRO A 404 -15.69 -1.40 -16.95
N LEU A 405 -15.04 -2.40 -16.36
CA LEU A 405 -13.62 -2.69 -16.59
C LEU A 405 -13.41 -3.22 -18.00
N SER A 406 -12.44 -2.67 -18.72
CA SER A 406 -11.96 -3.25 -19.97
C SER A 406 -11.32 -4.64 -19.74
N ALA A 407 -11.22 -5.45 -20.79
CA ALA A 407 -10.55 -6.74 -20.76
C ALA A 407 -9.07 -6.59 -20.41
N GLY A 408 -8.43 -5.51 -20.87
CA GLY A 408 -7.06 -5.17 -20.48
C GLY A 408 -6.94 -4.88 -18.98
N GLU A 409 -7.88 -4.12 -18.42
CA GLU A 409 -7.92 -3.84 -16.97
C GLU A 409 -8.18 -5.12 -16.17
N LEU A 410 -9.10 -5.98 -16.60
CA LEU A 410 -9.38 -7.27 -15.96
C LEU A 410 -8.12 -8.16 -15.93
N ASN A 411 -7.42 -8.27 -17.04
CA ASN A 411 -6.17 -9.04 -17.08
C ASN A 411 -5.07 -8.42 -16.20
N MET A 412 -4.97 -7.09 -16.16
CA MET A 412 -4.02 -6.37 -15.29
C MET A 412 -4.25 -6.66 -13.80
N MET A 413 -5.48 -6.96 -13.36
CA MET A 413 -5.79 -7.15 -11.93
C MET A 413 -4.95 -8.24 -11.26
N ARG A 414 -4.55 -9.27 -12.02
CA ARG A 414 -3.67 -10.35 -11.57
C ARG A 414 -2.26 -9.88 -11.20
N LEU A 415 -1.85 -8.72 -11.70
CA LEU A 415 -0.55 -8.14 -11.41
C LEU A 415 -0.58 -7.26 -10.15
N LEU A 416 -1.77 -6.87 -9.68
CA LEU A 416 -1.95 -6.00 -8.53
C LEU A 416 -1.95 -6.79 -7.22
N ASP A 417 -1.90 -6.08 -6.09
CA ASP A 417 -1.95 -6.69 -4.77
C ASP A 417 -3.30 -7.41 -4.53
N ARG A 418 -3.23 -8.69 -4.18
CA ARG A 418 -4.40 -9.56 -4.01
C ARG A 418 -5.34 -9.12 -2.88
N THR A 419 -4.81 -8.50 -1.83
CA THR A 419 -5.60 -8.06 -0.68
C THR A 419 -6.41 -6.82 -1.07
N GLU A 420 -5.75 -5.87 -1.74
CA GLU A 420 -6.42 -4.69 -2.28
C GLU A 420 -7.42 -5.05 -3.38
N LEU A 421 -7.11 -6.02 -4.25
CA LEU A 421 -8.05 -6.55 -5.26
C LEU A 421 -9.31 -7.12 -4.61
N SER A 422 -9.15 -7.91 -3.55
CA SER A 422 -10.27 -8.55 -2.85
C SER A 422 -11.18 -7.53 -2.17
N ARG A 423 -10.61 -6.49 -1.55
CA ARG A 423 -11.38 -5.34 -1.00
C ARG A 423 -12.12 -4.57 -2.09
N PHE A 424 -11.45 -4.32 -3.22
CA PHE A 424 -12.03 -3.62 -4.36
C PHE A 424 -13.23 -4.37 -4.95
N ALA A 425 -13.10 -5.68 -5.13
CA ALA A 425 -14.09 -6.46 -5.89
C ALA A 425 -15.48 -6.38 -5.27
N GLY A 426 -15.60 -6.48 -3.94
CA GLY A 426 -16.88 -6.37 -3.26
C GLY A 426 -17.61 -5.06 -3.55
N ALA A 427 -16.90 -3.93 -3.44
CA ALA A 427 -17.47 -2.62 -3.73
C ALA A 427 -17.79 -2.43 -5.22
N PHE A 428 -16.97 -2.99 -6.11
CA PHE A 428 -17.15 -2.88 -7.55
C PHE A 428 -18.40 -3.62 -8.04
N LEU A 429 -18.59 -4.87 -7.60
CA LEU A 429 -19.71 -5.73 -8.01
C LEU A 429 -21.08 -5.12 -7.65
N GLU A 430 -21.14 -4.37 -6.55
CA GLU A 430 -22.34 -3.64 -6.13
C GLU A 430 -22.57 -2.38 -6.97
N MET A 431 -21.50 -1.65 -7.30
CA MET A 431 -21.58 -0.30 -7.88
C MET A 431 -21.75 -0.29 -9.40
N VAL A 432 -21.19 -1.28 -10.11
CA VAL A 432 -21.20 -1.35 -11.57
C VAL A 432 -22.10 -2.51 -12.01
N GLU A 433 -22.81 -2.36 -13.12
CA GLU A 433 -23.63 -3.44 -13.67
C GLU A 433 -22.77 -4.44 -14.44
N ASP A 434 -23.11 -5.73 -14.32
CA ASP A 434 -22.41 -6.77 -15.06
C ASP A 434 -22.76 -6.74 -16.54
N GLN A 435 -21.75 -6.93 -17.39
CA GLN A 435 -21.89 -6.87 -18.84
C GLN A 435 -21.02 -7.95 -19.50
N PRO A 436 -21.46 -8.50 -20.66
CA PRO A 436 -20.58 -9.36 -21.46
C PRO A 436 -19.39 -8.55 -21.99
N ILE A 437 -18.25 -9.23 -22.16
CA ILE A 437 -17.08 -8.63 -22.80
C ILE A 437 -17.29 -8.66 -24.32
N PRO A 438 -17.30 -7.51 -25.02
CA PRO A 438 -17.50 -7.46 -26.47
C PRO A 438 -16.45 -8.27 -27.23
N GLU A 439 -16.84 -8.92 -28.33
CA GLU A 439 -15.95 -9.76 -29.12
C GLU A 439 -14.73 -9.01 -29.68
N ALA A 440 -14.93 -7.78 -30.16
CA ALA A 440 -13.85 -6.92 -30.64
C ALA A 440 -12.82 -6.59 -29.56
N GLU A 441 -13.22 -6.57 -28.29
CA GLU A 441 -12.30 -6.36 -27.18
C GLU A 441 -11.54 -7.65 -26.84
N ARG A 442 -12.23 -8.80 -26.91
CA ARG A 442 -11.61 -10.12 -26.70
C ARG A 442 -10.54 -10.43 -27.73
N ALA A 443 -10.81 -10.15 -29.00
CA ALA A 443 -9.90 -10.39 -30.11
C ALA A 443 -8.59 -9.57 -30.05
N ARG A 444 -8.54 -8.50 -29.22
CA ARG A 444 -7.34 -7.67 -29.04
C ARG A 444 -6.37 -8.23 -28.00
N LEU A 445 -6.83 -9.13 -27.15
CA LEU A 445 -5.99 -9.78 -26.16
C LEU A 445 -5.47 -11.09 -26.75
N PRO A 446 -4.14 -11.36 -26.67
CA PRO A 446 -3.63 -12.67 -27.08
C PRO A 446 -4.20 -13.77 -26.16
N ASP A 447 -4.30 -14.99 -26.64
CA ASP A 447 -4.91 -16.11 -25.89
C ASP A 447 -4.28 -16.31 -24.49
N ALA A 448 -2.98 -16.04 -24.35
CA ALA A 448 -2.25 -16.11 -23.08
C ALA A 448 -2.64 -15.02 -22.05
N ALA A 449 -3.36 -13.97 -22.46
CA ALA A 449 -3.88 -12.90 -21.60
C ALA A 449 -5.18 -13.30 -20.89
N TRP A 450 -5.91 -14.26 -21.45
CA TRP A 450 -7.04 -14.84 -20.76
C TRP A 450 -6.52 -15.84 -19.73
N PRO A 451 -7.32 -16.24 -18.73
CA PRO A 451 -6.98 -17.32 -17.82
C PRO A 451 -6.52 -18.58 -18.58
N ALA A 452 -5.21 -18.68 -18.82
CA ALA A 452 -4.56 -19.83 -19.41
C ALA A 452 -4.50 -20.93 -18.34
N ALA A 453 -4.86 -22.13 -18.77
CA ALA A 453 -5.10 -23.30 -17.97
C ALA A 453 -3.94 -23.64 -17.02
N LEU A 454 -4.28 -24.01 -15.78
CA LEU A 454 -3.49 -24.98 -15.03
C LEU A 454 -3.78 -26.36 -15.65
N GLY A 455 -3.07 -26.72 -16.72
CA GLY A 455 -3.12 -28.05 -17.34
C GLY A 455 -2.97 -28.01 -18.87
N GLU A 456 -2.24 -28.99 -19.41
CA GLU A 456 -1.85 -29.12 -20.82
C GLU A 456 -3.03 -29.12 -21.81
N GLU A 457 -2.75 -28.50 -22.96
CA GLU A 457 -3.30 -28.71 -24.30
C GLU A 457 -4.72 -29.30 -24.40
N THR A 458 -5.69 -28.48 -24.82
CA THR A 458 -6.67 -28.84 -25.87
C THR A 458 -7.55 -27.65 -26.23
N SER A 459 -7.07 -26.86 -27.20
CA SER A 459 -7.79 -25.94 -28.10
C SER A 459 -7.30 -24.49 -28.02
N PRO A 460 -6.86 -23.89 -29.14
CA PRO A 460 -6.61 -22.45 -29.20
C PRO A 460 -7.95 -21.70 -29.03
N GLY A 461 -7.98 -20.72 -28.11
CA GLY A 461 -9.08 -19.77 -27.96
C GLY A 461 -10.20 -20.07 -26.93
N ARG A 462 -10.11 -21.11 -26.08
CA ARG A 462 -11.07 -21.30 -24.96
C ARG A 462 -10.35 -21.51 -23.63
N GLY A 463 -10.55 -20.61 -22.66
CA GLY A 463 -10.26 -20.89 -21.26
C GLY A 463 -11.17 -22.00 -20.72
N ARG A 464 -10.79 -22.69 -19.63
CA ARG A 464 -11.60 -23.77 -19.01
C ARG A 464 -13.03 -23.32 -18.65
N THR A 465 -13.22 -22.03 -18.40
CA THR A 465 -14.49 -21.38 -18.03
C THR A 465 -15.26 -20.76 -19.18
N GLY A 466 -14.72 -20.77 -20.41
CA GLY A 466 -15.30 -20.09 -21.56
C GLY A 466 -15.09 -18.56 -21.55
N PHE A 467 -16.10 -17.79 -21.96
CA PHE A 467 -16.07 -16.33 -22.01
C PHE A 467 -17.07 -15.71 -21.02
N PRO A 468 -16.72 -15.63 -19.74
CA PRO A 468 -17.60 -15.03 -18.74
C PRO A 468 -17.84 -13.53 -19.00
N SER A 469 -18.81 -12.99 -18.28
CA SER A 469 -19.03 -11.55 -18.18
C SER A 469 -17.87 -10.86 -17.45
N ARG A 470 -17.88 -9.52 -17.40
CA ARG A 470 -16.84 -8.77 -16.67
C ARG A 470 -16.78 -9.14 -15.20
N HIS A 471 -17.93 -9.24 -14.53
CA HIS A 471 -17.96 -9.69 -13.13
C HIS A 471 -17.58 -11.16 -13.02
N GLY A 472 -17.98 -12.00 -13.98
CA GLY A 472 -17.56 -13.39 -14.02
C GLY A 472 -16.04 -13.54 -14.11
N THR A 473 -15.37 -12.78 -15.00
CA THR A 473 -13.90 -12.76 -15.10
C THR A 473 -13.26 -12.30 -13.79
N LEU A 474 -13.80 -11.26 -13.15
CA LEU A 474 -13.32 -10.82 -11.83
C LEU A 474 -13.46 -11.93 -10.78
N CYS A 475 -14.59 -12.63 -10.74
CA CYS A 475 -14.82 -13.75 -9.83
C CYS A 475 -13.89 -14.94 -10.11
N GLU A 476 -13.59 -15.23 -11.38
CA GLU A 476 -12.58 -16.22 -11.74
C GLU A 476 -11.19 -15.85 -11.20
N ILE A 477 -10.79 -14.57 -11.27
CA ILE A 477 -9.54 -14.12 -10.66
C ILE A 477 -9.56 -14.32 -9.15
N LEU A 478 -10.67 -13.98 -8.47
CA LEU A 478 -10.83 -14.20 -7.03
C LEU A 478 -10.85 -15.68 -6.65
N ALA A 479 -11.41 -16.54 -7.50
CA ALA A 479 -11.38 -17.98 -7.30
C ALA A 479 -9.96 -18.52 -7.28
N GLN A 480 -9.00 -17.89 -7.97
CA GLN A 480 -7.60 -18.30 -8.00
C GLN A 480 -6.76 -17.61 -6.92
N GLU A 481 -6.87 -16.29 -6.79
CA GLU A 481 -5.95 -15.46 -6.01
C GLU A 481 -6.63 -14.65 -4.88
N GLY A 482 -7.96 -14.73 -4.77
CA GLY A 482 -8.75 -13.95 -3.82
C GLY A 482 -8.49 -14.32 -2.36
N THR A 483 -8.69 -13.32 -1.49
CA THR A 483 -8.51 -13.38 -0.04
C THR A 483 -9.87 -13.24 0.68
N PRO A 484 -9.96 -13.57 1.99
CA PRO A 484 -11.18 -13.40 2.80
C PRO A 484 -11.92 -12.08 2.63
N GLU A 485 -11.21 -10.99 2.39
CA GLU A 485 -11.76 -9.63 2.23
C GLU A 485 -12.79 -9.51 1.10
N ALA A 486 -12.76 -10.38 0.09
CA ALA A 486 -13.73 -10.36 -1.01
C ALA A 486 -15.08 -10.97 -0.62
N VAL A 487 -15.11 -11.90 0.34
CA VAL A 487 -16.27 -12.78 0.57
C VAL A 487 -17.53 -12.02 1.00
N PRO A 488 -17.47 -11.03 1.92
CA PRO A 488 -18.67 -10.27 2.28
C PRO A 488 -19.33 -9.58 1.08
N GLY A 489 -18.53 -9.02 0.16
CA GLY A 489 -19.04 -8.39 -1.05
C GLY A 489 -19.58 -9.39 -2.08
N LEU A 490 -18.89 -10.53 -2.26
CA LEU A 490 -19.36 -11.62 -3.12
C LEU A 490 -20.71 -12.17 -2.65
N LEU A 491 -20.87 -12.44 -1.34
CA LEU A 491 -22.13 -12.93 -0.78
C LEU A 491 -23.27 -11.94 -1.00
N ARG A 492 -23.04 -10.64 -0.81
CA ARG A 492 -24.05 -9.61 -1.11
C ARG A 492 -24.38 -9.57 -2.61
N ALA A 493 -23.39 -9.66 -3.49
CA ALA A 493 -23.60 -9.70 -4.94
C ALA A 493 -24.39 -10.94 -5.38
N ILE A 494 -24.17 -12.10 -4.75
CA ILE A 494 -24.94 -13.34 -4.97
C ILE A 494 -26.40 -13.16 -4.51
N GLN A 495 -26.61 -12.61 -3.31
CA GLN A 495 -27.95 -12.39 -2.73
C GLN A 495 -28.77 -11.39 -3.53
N THR A 496 -28.12 -10.41 -4.13
CA THR A 496 -28.76 -9.35 -4.94
C THR A 496 -28.71 -9.64 -6.44
N GLU A 497 -28.33 -10.86 -6.82
CA GLU A 497 -28.30 -11.35 -8.22
C GLU A 497 -27.58 -10.39 -9.20
N ARG A 498 -26.46 -9.81 -8.76
CA ARG A 498 -25.71 -8.79 -9.53
C ARG A 498 -24.93 -9.33 -10.72
N LEU A 499 -24.70 -10.64 -10.77
CA LEU A 499 -23.92 -11.28 -11.83
C LEU A 499 -24.83 -11.90 -12.87
N LEU A 500 -24.40 -11.83 -14.13
CA LEU A 500 -25.09 -12.52 -15.21
C LEU A 500 -25.07 -14.04 -14.97
N PRO A 501 -26.18 -14.75 -15.25
CA PRO A 501 -26.26 -16.19 -15.05
C PRO A 501 -25.30 -16.93 -15.99
N PRO A 502 -24.94 -18.18 -15.64
CA PRO A 502 -24.08 -19.01 -16.47
C PRO A 502 -24.75 -19.30 -17.81
N ARG A 503 -23.94 -19.50 -18.85
CA ARG A 503 -24.39 -19.75 -20.23
C ARG A 503 -23.59 -20.90 -20.84
N PRO A 504 -24.04 -21.54 -21.93
CA PRO A 504 -23.24 -22.61 -22.57
C PRO A 504 -21.82 -22.18 -22.96
N SER A 505 -21.62 -20.91 -23.31
CA SER A 505 -20.30 -20.34 -23.62
C SER A 505 -19.46 -19.96 -22.39
N ALA A 506 -20.04 -20.02 -21.19
CA ALA A 506 -19.41 -19.77 -19.90
C ALA A 506 -20.20 -20.49 -18.79
N PRO A 507 -20.01 -21.82 -18.62
CA PRO A 507 -20.98 -22.67 -17.94
C PRO A 507 -20.92 -22.62 -16.41
N TYR A 508 -19.97 -21.88 -15.83
CA TYR A 508 -19.69 -21.90 -14.39
C TYR A 508 -20.42 -20.78 -13.63
N ARG A 509 -20.92 -21.09 -12.43
CA ARG A 509 -21.32 -20.11 -11.40
C ARG A 509 -20.10 -19.52 -10.70
N LEU A 510 -19.42 -18.61 -11.39
CA LEU A 510 -18.14 -18.06 -10.94
C LEU A 510 -18.25 -17.24 -9.64
N ASP A 511 -19.40 -16.62 -9.38
CA ASP A 511 -19.71 -15.94 -8.12
C ASP A 511 -19.61 -16.89 -6.92
N ALA A 512 -20.38 -17.97 -6.95
CA ALA A 512 -20.38 -18.97 -5.88
C ALA A 512 -19.05 -19.70 -5.80
N LEU A 513 -18.44 -20.04 -6.94
CA LEU A 513 -17.15 -20.71 -6.98
C LEU A 513 -16.04 -19.86 -6.34
N ALA A 514 -16.04 -18.54 -6.52
CA ALA A 514 -15.07 -17.66 -5.88
C ALA A 514 -15.16 -17.75 -4.35
N VAL A 515 -16.37 -17.72 -3.79
CA VAL A 515 -16.59 -17.87 -2.34
C VAL A 515 -16.11 -19.24 -1.85
N LEU A 516 -16.48 -20.31 -2.53
CA LEU A 516 -16.07 -21.68 -2.19
C LEU A 516 -14.54 -21.83 -2.23
N ALA A 517 -13.88 -21.33 -3.27
CA ALA A 517 -12.44 -21.43 -3.43
C ALA A 517 -11.67 -20.63 -2.36
N ILE A 518 -12.16 -19.43 -2.01
CA ILE A 518 -11.57 -18.63 -0.92
C ILE A 518 -11.74 -19.36 0.43
N ALA A 519 -12.93 -19.92 0.69
CA ALA A 519 -13.20 -20.69 1.91
C ALA A 519 -12.35 -21.97 2.00
N ALA A 520 -12.11 -22.64 0.88
CA ALA A 520 -11.25 -23.83 0.80
C ALA A 520 -9.78 -23.50 1.16
N ARG A 521 -9.27 -22.35 0.69
CA ARG A 521 -7.90 -21.90 0.99
C ARG A 521 -7.71 -21.34 2.40
N ASN A 522 -8.79 -20.85 3.03
CA ASN A 522 -8.72 -20.14 4.31
C ASN A 522 -9.71 -20.73 5.34
N PRO A 523 -9.45 -21.92 5.88
CA PRO A 523 -10.32 -22.53 6.88
C PRO A 523 -10.28 -21.76 8.22
N SER A 524 -11.41 -21.15 8.59
CA SER A 524 -11.66 -20.42 9.84
C SER A 524 -13.15 -20.43 10.20
N SER A 525 -13.51 -20.04 11.42
CA SER A 525 -14.93 -19.89 11.83
C SER A 525 -15.72 -18.95 10.89
N ASP A 526 -15.07 -17.89 10.39
CA ASP A 526 -15.67 -16.98 9.42
C ASP A 526 -16.01 -17.70 8.11
N SER A 527 -15.13 -18.56 7.61
CA SER A 527 -15.43 -19.32 6.39
C SER A 527 -16.51 -20.37 6.59
N ASP A 528 -16.72 -20.90 7.80
CA ASP A 528 -17.89 -21.73 8.10
C ASP A 528 -19.20 -20.93 8.01
N ALA A 529 -19.19 -19.67 8.46
CA ALA A 529 -20.33 -18.77 8.30
C ALA A 529 -20.59 -18.43 6.83
N TRP A 530 -19.54 -18.27 6.00
CA TRP A 530 -19.71 -18.04 4.56
C TRP A 530 -20.29 -19.26 3.84
N LEU A 531 -19.78 -20.46 4.13
CA LEU A 531 -20.29 -21.71 3.58
C LEU A 531 -21.76 -21.93 4.00
N ALA A 532 -22.07 -21.64 5.26
CA ALA A 532 -23.43 -21.70 5.78
C ALA A 532 -24.42 -20.82 5.00
N ALA A 533 -23.98 -19.63 4.57
CA ALA A 533 -24.82 -18.70 3.79
C ALA A 533 -25.20 -19.23 2.39
N LEU A 534 -24.51 -20.28 1.91
CA LEU A 534 -24.75 -20.91 0.61
C LEU A 534 -25.58 -22.21 0.70
N LEU A 535 -25.86 -22.73 1.91
CA LEU A 535 -26.48 -24.07 2.09
C LEU A 535 -27.87 -24.22 1.47
N THR A 536 -28.61 -23.13 1.31
CA THR A 536 -29.97 -23.16 0.75
C THR A 536 -29.98 -23.10 -0.78
N ARG A 537 -28.82 -22.97 -1.43
CA ARG A 537 -28.69 -22.85 -2.88
C ARG A 537 -28.71 -24.22 -3.54
N THR A 538 -29.62 -24.41 -4.49
CA THR A 538 -29.76 -25.66 -5.26
C THR A 538 -29.36 -25.50 -6.73
N ASP A 539 -28.84 -24.35 -7.12
CA ASP A 539 -28.38 -24.13 -8.48
C ASP A 539 -27.05 -24.86 -8.76
N ALA A 540 -26.91 -25.33 -10.00
CA ALA A 540 -25.73 -26.01 -10.49
C ALA A 540 -24.52 -25.06 -10.54
N LEU A 541 -23.37 -25.49 -10.03
CA LEU A 541 -22.07 -24.82 -10.20
C LEU A 541 -21.59 -24.85 -11.65
N VAL A 542 -21.97 -25.88 -12.41
CA VAL A 542 -21.58 -26.09 -13.82
C VAL A 542 -22.81 -26.49 -14.64
N LEU A 543 -23.09 -25.75 -15.71
CA LEU A 543 -24.15 -26.11 -16.66
C LEU A 543 -23.72 -27.23 -17.62
N GLY A 544 -24.69 -28.05 -18.03
CA GLY A 544 -24.51 -29.02 -19.13
C GLY A 544 -24.04 -30.42 -18.69
N LEU A 545 -23.93 -30.68 -17.38
CA LEU A 545 -23.68 -32.02 -16.84
C LEU A 545 -25.00 -32.69 -16.46
N GLN A 546 -25.04 -34.03 -16.51
CA GLN A 546 -26.22 -34.80 -16.09
C GLN A 546 -26.44 -34.74 -14.57
N GLU A 547 -25.35 -34.84 -13.79
CA GLU A 547 -25.33 -34.71 -12.33
C GLU A 547 -24.35 -33.59 -11.96
N PRO A 548 -24.74 -32.32 -12.15
CA PRO A 548 -23.82 -31.21 -11.93
C PRO A 548 -23.53 -31.03 -10.44
N PRO A 549 -22.30 -30.63 -10.07
CA PRO A 549 -22.06 -30.16 -8.71
C PRO A 549 -22.99 -28.97 -8.42
N GLU A 550 -23.57 -28.91 -7.24
CA GLU A 550 -24.50 -27.87 -6.80
C GLU A 550 -23.83 -26.97 -5.76
N VAL A 551 -24.23 -25.68 -5.73
CA VAL A 551 -23.63 -24.68 -4.82
C VAL A 551 -23.80 -25.09 -3.35
N GLY A 552 -25.03 -25.37 -2.91
CA GLY A 552 -25.32 -25.69 -1.51
C GLY A 552 -24.78 -27.06 -1.08
N ALA A 553 -24.86 -28.07 -1.95
CA ALA A 553 -24.27 -29.38 -1.70
C ALA A 553 -22.75 -29.30 -1.53
N THR A 554 -22.07 -28.53 -2.39
CA THR A 554 -20.62 -28.33 -2.33
C THR A 554 -20.21 -27.58 -1.07
N ALA A 555 -20.87 -26.46 -0.75
CA ALA A 555 -20.65 -25.73 0.51
C ALA A 555 -20.88 -26.62 1.74
N GLY A 556 -21.94 -27.42 1.70
CA GLY A 556 -22.31 -28.37 2.72
C GLY A 556 -21.26 -29.45 2.97
N ALA A 557 -20.79 -30.09 1.91
CA ALA A 557 -19.74 -31.09 2.01
C ALA A 557 -18.43 -30.52 2.57
N MET A 558 -18.07 -29.29 2.18
CA MET A 558 -16.91 -28.59 2.75
C MET A 558 -17.07 -28.36 4.26
N LEU A 559 -18.24 -27.88 4.68
CA LEU A 559 -18.56 -27.63 6.08
C LEU A 559 -18.54 -28.91 6.92
N LEU A 560 -19.15 -29.99 6.42
CA LEU A 560 -19.15 -31.31 7.07
C LEU A 560 -17.74 -31.85 7.26
N ARG A 561 -16.92 -31.85 6.19
CA ARG A 561 -15.54 -32.36 6.24
C ARG A 561 -14.69 -31.61 7.26
N ARG A 562 -14.86 -30.29 7.36
CA ARG A 562 -14.16 -29.45 8.34
C ARG A 562 -14.54 -29.76 9.78
N HIS A 563 -15.74 -30.30 10.00
CA HIS A 563 -16.23 -30.73 11.31
C HIS A 563 -16.20 -32.27 11.48
N GLY A 564 -15.36 -32.97 10.71
CA GLY A 564 -15.11 -34.41 10.85
C GLY A 564 -16.29 -35.31 10.45
N GLN A 565 -17.29 -34.77 9.75
CA GLN A 565 -18.44 -35.52 9.27
C GLN A 565 -18.23 -36.03 7.84
N VAL A 566 -18.92 -37.11 7.47
CA VAL A 566 -18.82 -37.72 6.15
C VAL A 566 -19.95 -37.22 5.24
N PRO A 567 -19.67 -36.52 4.11
CA PRO A 567 -20.72 -35.97 3.25
C PRO A 567 -21.76 -36.97 2.73
N SER A 568 -21.35 -38.22 2.45
CA SER A 568 -22.26 -39.26 1.95
C SER A 568 -23.32 -39.67 2.99
N GLU A 569 -23.01 -39.60 4.29
CA GLU A 569 -23.99 -39.85 5.35
C GLU A 569 -25.11 -38.81 5.33
N PHE A 570 -24.83 -37.63 4.79
CA PHE A 570 -25.78 -36.54 4.59
C PHE A 570 -26.45 -36.56 3.20
N GLY A 571 -26.20 -37.58 2.38
CA GLY A 571 -26.79 -37.69 1.03
C GLY A 571 -26.11 -36.81 -0.02
N LEU A 572 -24.85 -36.40 0.23
CA LEU A 572 -24.05 -35.64 -0.72
C LEU A 572 -23.04 -36.57 -1.42
N GLN A 573 -23.08 -36.60 -2.75
CA GLN A 573 -22.15 -37.41 -3.55
C GLN A 573 -21.16 -36.52 -4.30
N PRO A 574 -19.89 -36.95 -4.44
CA PRO A 574 -18.90 -36.22 -5.23
C PRO A 574 -19.36 -36.09 -6.68
N ALA A 575 -19.16 -34.91 -7.24
CA ALA A 575 -19.33 -34.63 -8.66
C ALA A 575 -18.02 -34.03 -9.17
N GLU A 576 -17.26 -34.83 -9.93
CA GLU A 576 -15.93 -34.42 -10.41
C GLU A 576 -16.05 -33.36 -11.50
N ASP A 577 -15.28 -32.30 -11.34
CA ASP A 577 -15.08 -31.29 -12.38
C ASP A 577 -13.60 -30.85 -12.39
N PRO A 578 -12.93 -30.88 -13.56
CA PRO A 578 -11.50 -30.53 -13.65
C PRO A 578 -11.19 -29.08 -13.27
N TYR A 579 -12.11 -28.15 -13.50
CA TYR A 579 -11.89 -26.74 -13.18
C TYR A 579 -12.06 -26.47 -11.69
N LEU A 580 -13.12 -27.00 -11.06
CA LEU A 580 -13.32 -26.95 -9.61
C LEU A 580 -12.08 -27.49 -8.90
N SER A 581 -11.57 -28.64 -9.35
CA SER A 581 -10.37 -29.27 -8.80
C SER A 581 -9.13 -28.38 -8.94
N ALA A 582 -8.97 -27.68 -10.07
CA ALA A 582 -7.85 -26.77 -10.31
C ALA A 582 -7.85 -25.52 -9.42
N VAL A 583 -9.02 -25.08 -8.95
CA VAL A 583 -9.15 -23.98 -7.96
C VAL A 583 -9.22 -24.48 -6.52
N GLY A 584 -9.01 -25.79 -6.30
CA GLY A 584 -8.98 -26.41 -4.97
C GLY A 584 -10.35 -26.70 -4.35
N VAL A 585 -11.40 -26.81 -5.16
CA VAL A 585 -12.78 -27.11 -4.73
C VAL A 585 -13.16 -28.52 -5.20
N ALA A 586 -13.66 -29.35 -4.28
CA ALA A 586 -14.27 -30.63 -4.62
C ALA A 586 -15.78 -30.44 -4.79
N GLY A 587 -16.31 -30.72 -5.98
CA GLY A 587 -17.74 -30.57 -6.28
C GLY A 587 -18.59 -31.69 -5.66
N TYR A 588 -19.81 -31.35 -5.24
CA TYR A 588 -20.80 -32.31 -4.73
C TYR A 588 -22.19 -31.97 -5.26
N HIS A 589 -23.04 -32.99 -5.42
CA HIS A 589 -24.46 -32.84 -5.70
C HIS A 589 -25.28 -33.55 -4.60
N ALA A 590 -26.52 -33.09 -4.38
CA ALA A 590 -27.43 -33.74 -3.45
C ALA A 590 -28.20 -34.88 -4.13
N VAL A 591 -28.17 -36.08 -3.56
CA VAL A 591 -28.95 -37.22 -4.06
C VAL A 591 -30.44 -37.04 -3.77
N SER A 592 -30.78 -36.29 -2.71
CA SER A 592 -32.16 -35.95 -2.35
C SER A 592 -32.23 -34.62 -1.60
N ALA A 593 -33.38 -33.95 -1.68
CA ALA A 593 -33.65 -32.71 -0.93
C ALA A 593 -33.62 -32.93 0.60
N GLU A 594 -33.93 -34.14 1.06
CA GLU A 594 -33.88 -34.52 2.48
C GLU A 594 -32.45 -34.47 3.04
N GLY A 595 -31.44 -34.81 2.22
CA GLY A 595 -30.04 -34.72 2.59
C GLY A 595 -29.61 -33.29 2.96
N LEU A 596 -29.98 -32.31 2.12
CA LEU A 596 -29.72 -30.89 2.37
C LEU A 596 -30.48 -30.37 3.60
N ALA A 597 -31.73 -30.80 3.81
CA ALA A 597 -32.49 -30.42 4.99
C ALA A 597 -31.85 -30.93 6.29
N ARG A 598 -31.38 -32.19 6.30
CA ARG A 598 -30.66 -32.78 7.44
C ARG A 598 -29.34 -32.05 7.73
N LEU A 599 -28.60 -31.66 6.69
CA LEU A 599 -27.40 -30.84 6.83
C LEU A 599 -27.71 -29.48 7.48
N GLN A 600 -28.77 -28.80 7.05
CA GLN A 600 -29.17 -27.51 7.62
C GLN A 600 -29.56 -27.64 9.10
N GLN A 601 -30.29 -28.71 9.46
CA GLN A 601 -30.63 -29.02 10.84
C GLN A 601 -29.39 -29.29 11.70
N TRP A 602 -28.47 -30.12 11.19
CA TRP A 602 -27.19 -30.40 11.86
C TRP A 602 -26.40 -29.12 12.14
N TRP A 603 -26.28 -28.24 11.15
CA TRP A 603 -25.55 -26.99 11.31
C TRP A 603 -26.21 -26.04 12.33
N THR A 604 -27.55 -25.96 12.31
CA THR A 604 -28.31 -25.16 13.26
C THR A 604 -28.10 -25.65 14.70
N ALA A 605 -28.21 -26.97 14.92
CA ALA A 605 -27.96 -27.58 16.23
C ALA A 605 -26.53 -27.35 16.73
N ARG A 606 -25.55 -27.33 15.82
CA ARG A 606 -24.14 -27.07 16.14
C ARG A 606 -23.90 -25.61 16.55
N LYS A 607 -24.55 -24.65 15.89
CA LYS A 607 -24.47 -23.22 16.28
C LYS A 607 -24.99 -22.97 17.69
N GLU A 608 -26.00 -23.71 18.11
CA GLU A 608 -26.58 -23.61 19.45
C GLU A 608 -25.73 -24.27 20.55
N ARG A 609 -24.73 -25.09 20.17
CA ARG A 609 -23.78 -25.74 21.09
C ARG A 609 -22.33 -25.59 20.60
N PRO A 610 -21.68 -24.42 20.81
CA PRO A 610 -20.31 -24.20 20.40
C PRO A 610 -19.30 -25.10 21.13
N ASP A 611 -19.60 -25.44 22.40
CA ASP A 611 -18.70 -26.17 23.32
C ASP A 611 -18.99 -27.69 23.41
N GLY A 612 -19.28 -28.32 22.26
CA GLY A 612 -19.19 -29.77 22.08
C GLY A 612 -20.46 -30.60 22.30
N PRO A 613 -20.39 -31.92 22.04
CA PRO A 613 -19.16 -32.72 21.85
C PRO A 613 -18.43 -32.52 20.50
#